data_AF-A0A7K2WMH0-F1
#
_entry.id   AF-A0A7K2WMH0-F1
#
_cell.length_a   1.000
_cell.length_b   1.000
_cell.length_c   1.000
_cell.angle_alpha   90.00
_cell.angle_beta   90.00
_cell.angle_gamma   90.00
#
_symmetry.space_group_name_H-M   'P 1'
#
loop_
_entity.id
_entity.type
_entity.pdbx_description
1 polymer ?
#
loop_
_entity_poly.entity_id
_entity_poly.type
_entity_poly.pdbx_seq_one_letter_code
_entity_poly.pdbx_strand_id
1 'polypeptide(L)'
;RQRRAGAETGPAPRTAARIGREELLAASGADASALDEWESYGLITPMPDGGYDAESVTVAKLVTDLGRFGLEPRHLRIMRAAAQREAGMVEQVVAPLRRHRNPQTRAHAEATTRELATLSVKLHAALFRTALGAHPY
;
A
#
# COMPACT_ATOMS: atom_id res chain seq x y z
N ARG A 1 33.28 -30.48 -29.64
CA ARG A 1 33.49 -29.10 -29.11
C ARG A 1 32.17 -28.36 -29.27
N GLN A 2 31.25 -28.28 -28.28
CA GLN A 2 31.31 -27.39 -27.10
C GLN A 2 31.82 -25.98 -27.48
N ARG A 3 31.17 -24.86 -27.17
CA ARG A 3 30.08 -24.54 -26.24
C ARG A 3 29.65 -23.08 -26.52
N ARG A 4 28.36 -22.78 -26.27
CA ARG A 4 27.80 -21.56 -25.65
C ARG A 4 27.95 -20.20 -26.35
N ALA A 5 26.81 -19.61 -26.68
CA ALA A 5 26.47 -18.28 -26.20
C ALA A 5 25.15 -18.40 -25.43
N GLY A 6 25.24 -18.30 -24.10
CA GLY A 6 24.09 -18.29 -23.22
C GLY A 6 23.40 -16.93 -23.31
N ALA A 7 22.08 -16.93 -23.43
CA ALA A 7 21.28 -15.74 -23.22
C ALA A 7 21.44 -15.31 -21.75
N GLU A 8 22.05 -14.16 -21.54
CA GLU A 8 22.06 -13.50 -20.24
C GLU A 8 20.66 -12.93 -19.99
N THR A 9 19.86 -13.67 -19.23
CA THR A 9 18.67 -13.13 -18.59
C THR A 9 19.13 -12.10 -17.57
N GLY A 10 18.93 -10.81 -17.88
CA GLY A 10 19.16 -9.72 -16.94
C GLY A 10 18.38 -9.92 -15.63
N PRO A 11 18.87 -9.39 -14.50
CA PRO A 11 18.27 -9.65 -13.20
C PRO A 11 16.82 -9.18 -13.20
N ALA A 12 15.90 -10.11 -12.96
CA ALA A 12 14.52 -9.78 -12.63
C ALA A 12 14.53 -8.76 -11.47
N PRO A 13 13.62 -7.78 -11.48
CA PRO A 13 13.51 -6.86 -10.34
C PRO A 13 13.36 -7.70 -9.08
N ARG A 14 14.20 -7.44 -8.06
CA ARG A 14 14.12 -8.12 -6.77
C ARG A 14 12.68 -8.06 -6.30
N THR A 15 11.96 -9.18 -6.38
CA THR A 15 10.63 -9.30 -5.81
C THR A 15 10.82 -8.87 -4.35
N ALA A 16 10.22 -7.75 -3.94
CA ALA A 16 10.07 -7.50 -2.52
C ALA A 16 9.55 -8.81 -1.92
N ALA A 17 10.25 -9.34 -0.91
CA ALA A 17 10.02 -10.70 -0.44
C ALA A 17 8.51 -10.89 -0.19
N ARG A 18 7.86 -11.65 -1.08
CA ARG A 18 6.46 -11.98 -0.96
C ARG A 18 6.37 -13.09 0.07
N ILE A 19 5.41 -12.94 0.97
CA ILE A 19 5.20 -13.91 2.04
C ILE A 19 3.88 -14.64 1.85
N GLY A 20 3.81 -15.85 2.38
CA GLY A 20 2.59 -16.65 2.40
C GLY A 20 1.58 -16.14 3.44
N ARG A 21 0.35 -16.66 3.37
CA ARG A 21 -0.71 -16.37 4.35
C ARG A 21 -0.30 -16.69 5.78
N GLU A 22 0.32 -17.86 6.00
CA GLU A 22 0.78 -18.28 7.33
C GLU A 22 1.86 -17.33 7.90
N GLU A 23 2.77 -16.88 7.05
CA GLU A 23 3.81 -15.92 7.43
C GLU A 23 3.21 -14.54 7.77
N LEU A 24 2.17 -14.10 7.05
CA LEU A 24 1.45 -12.87 7.36
C LEU A 24 0.74 -12.96 8.72
N LEU A 25 0.07 -14.07 9.00
CA LEU A 25 -0.58 -14.33 10.29
C LEU A 25 0.45 -14.31 11.43
N ALA A 26 1.57 -15.01 11.24
CA ALA A 26 2.67 -15.00 12.21
C ALA A 26 3.26 -13.59 12.43
N ALA A 27 3.43 -12.81 11.36
CA ALA A 27 4.00 -11.46 11.44
C ALA A 27 3.05 -10.43 12.07
N SER A 28 1.73 -10.58 11.86
CA SER A 28 0.70 -9.66 12.35
C SER A 28 0.16 -10.04 13.74
N GLY A 29 0.37 -11.28 14.18
CA GLY A 29 -0.20 -11.82 15.41
C GLY A 29 -1.72 -12.05 15.35
N ALA A 30 -2.31 -12.01 14.16
CA ALA A 30 -3.73 -12.25 13.94
C ALA A 30 -4.01 -13.73 13.63
N ASP A 31 -5.27 -14.13 13.80
CA ASP A 31 -5.74 -15.44 13.38
C ASP A 31 -6.31 -15.41 11.94
N ALA A 32 -6.59 -16.60 11.41
CA ALA A 32 -7.11 -16.77 10.07
C ALA A 32 -8.47 -16.06 9.86
N SER A 33 -9.33 -16.02 10.87
CA SER A 33 -10.66 -15.42 10.77
C SER A 33 -10.56 -13.89 10.67
N ALA A 34 -9.64 -13.28 11.43
CA ALA A 34 -9.38 -11.86 11.36
C ALA A 34 -8.87 -11.47 9.96
N LEU A 35 -7.94 -12.24 9.39
CA LEU A 35 -7.46 -11.98 8.04
C LEU A 35 -8.56 -12.11 6.99
N ASP A 36 -9.44 -13.12 7.09
CA ASP A 36 -10.59 -13.27 6.20
C ASP A 36 -11.53 -12.06 6.28
N GLU A 37 -11.77 -11.53 7.49
CA GLU A 37 -12.55 -10.31 7.67
C GLU A 37 -11.87 -9.09 7.02
N TRP A 38 -10.56 -8.92 7.21
CA TRP A 38 -9.80 -7.82 6.62
C TRP A 38 -9.83 -7.83 5.10
N GLU A 39 -9.71 -9.01 4.50
CA GLU A 39 -9.83 -9.25 3.06
C GLU A 39 -11.25 -8.97 2.56
N SER A 40 -12.28 -9.38 3.30
CA SER A 40 -13.67 -9.12 2.94
C SER A 40 -13.98 -7.62 2.87
N TYR A 41 -13.36 -6.82 3.74
CA TYR A 41 -13.44 -5.36 3.71
C TYR A 41 -12.41 -4.69 2.77
N GLY A 42 -11.51 -5.50 2.20
CA GLY A 42 -10.44 -5.10 1.30
C GLY A 42 -9.35 -4.25 1.95
N LEU A 43 -9.23 -4.27 3.28
CA LEU A 43 -8.14 -3.60 4.01
C LEU A 43 -6.79 -4.19 3.59
N ILE A 44 -6.77 -5.51 3.40
CA ILE A 44 -5.67 -6.25 2.80
C ILE A 44 -6.23 -6.97 1.58
N THR A 45 -5.41 -7.16 0.55
CA THR A 45 -5.81 -7.90 -0.65
C THR A 45 -4.63 -8.76 -1.07
N PRO A 46 -4.79 -10.08 -1.18
CA PRO A 46 -3.74 -10.94 -1.69
C PRO A 46 -3.40 -10.53 -3.12
N MET A 47 -2.12 -10.65 -3.46
CA MET A 47 -1.65 -10.49 -4.83
C MET A 47 -2.25 -11.58 -5.75
N PRO A 48 -2.19 -11.44 -7.08
CA PRO A 48 -2.75 -12.43 -8.00
C PRO A 48 -2.18 -13.86 -7.85
N ASP A 49 -1.00 -14.00 -7.25
CA ASP A 49 -0.35 -15.28 -6.93
C ASP A 49 -0.70 -15.80 -5.53
N GLY A 50 -1.60 -15.12 -4.80
CA GLY A 50 -2.01 -15.45 -3.43
C GLY A 50 -1.04 -14.99 -2.34
N GLY A 51 0.05 -14.30 -2.69
CA GLY A 51 1.03 -13.80 -1.73
C GLY A 51 0.70 -12.40 -1.19
N TYR A 52 1.44 -12.00 -0.15
CA TYR A 52 1.36 -10.67 0.45
C TYR A 52 2.70 -9.95 0.38
N ASP A 53 2.66 -8.65 0.15
CA ASP A 53 3.84 -7.80 0.10
C ASP A 53 4.13 -7.11 1.45
N ALA A 54 5.22 -6.35 1.50
CA ALA A 54 5.64 -5.64 2.72
C ALA A 54 4.59 -4.62 3.21
N GLU A 55 3.82 -4.02 2.30
CA GLU A 55 2.77 -3.08 2.67
C GLU A 55 1.60 -3.82 3.34
N SER A 56 1.21 -4.98 2.80
CA SER A 56 0.20 -5.86 3.40
C SER A 56 0.57 -6.26 4.83
N VAL A 57 1.84 -6.57 5.09
CA VAL A 57 2.35 -6.85 6.45
C VAL A 57 2.23 -5.64 7.36
N THR A 58 2.58 -4.46 6.87
CA THR A 58 2.48 -3.21 7.63
C THR A 58 1.03 -2.91 8.00
N VAL A 59 0.11 -3.01 7.03
CA VAL A 59 -1.32 -2.83 7.27
C VAL A 59 -1.84 -3.86 8.28
N ALA A 60 -1.48 -5.14 8.14
CA ALA A 60 -1.91 -6.20 9.05
C ALA A 60 -1.53 -5.91 10.51
N LYS A 61 -0.27 -5.51 10.75
CA LYS A 61 0.20 -5.12 12.08
C LYS A 61 -0.57 -3.92 12.64
N LEU A 62 -0.78 -2.90 11.83
CA LEU A 62 -1.52 -1.69 12.24
C LEU A 62 -2.98 -2.01 12.55
N VAL A 63 -3.65 -2.85 11.77
CA VAL A 63 -5.03 -3.27 12.02
C VAL A 63 -5.11 -4.06 13.33
N THR A 64 -4.17 -4.99 13.59
CA THR A 64 -4.08 -5.68 14.89
C THR A 64 -3.92 -4.70 16.05
N ASP A 65 -2.98 -3.75 15.94
CA ASP A 65 -2.69 -2.80 17.01
C ASP A 65 -3.88 -1.84 17.27
N LEU A 66 -4.53 -1.35 16.22
CA LEU A 66 -5.75 -0.53 16.34
C LEU A 66 -6.91 -1.32 16.98
N GLY A 67 -7.03 -2.61 16.67
CA GLY A 67 -8.02 -3.50 17.28
C GLY A 67 -7.90 -3.60 18.80
N ARG A 68 -6.68 -3.47 19.36
CA ARG A 68 -6.45 -3.43 20.82
C ARG A 68 -7.10 -2.22 21.50
N PHE A 69 -7.43 -1.17 20.74
CA PHE A 69 -8.14 0.01 21.21
C PHE A 69 -9.64 -0.01 20.86
N GLY A 70 -10.16 -1.14 20.36
CA GLY A 70 -11.57 -1.31 19.98
C GLY A 70 -11.91 -0.87 18.56
N LEU A 71 -10.91 -0.52 17.73
CA LEU A 71 -11.14 -0.16 16.34
C LEU A 71 -11.23 -1.42 15.45
N GLU A 72 -12.45 -1.92 15.29
CA GLU A 72 -12.73 -3.04 14.40
C GLU A 72 -12.50 -2.72 12.90
N PRO A 73 -12.24 -3.75 12.06
CA PRO A 73 -12.01 -3.61 10.62
C PRO A 73 -13.10 -2.82 9.88
N ARG A 74 -14.37 -2.96 10.30
CA ARG A 74 -15.50 -2.22 9.70
C ARG A 74 -15.33 -0.70 9.81
N HIS A 75 -14.73 -0.21 10.90
CA HIS A 75 -14.48 1.22 11.13
C HIS A 75 -13.37 1.74 10.20
N LEU A 76 -12.39 0.90 9.91
CA LEU A 76 -11.22 1.27 9.07
C LEU A 76 -11.57 1.39 7.59
N ARG A 77 -12.74 0.88 7.16
CA ARG A 77 -13.24 1.02 5.79
C ARG A 77 -13.31 2.47 5.33
N ILE A 78 -13.65 3.40 6.23
CA ILE A 78 -13.71 4.83 5.88
C ILE A 78 -12.32 5.39 5.57
N MET A 79 -11.31 4.97 6.34
CA MET A 79 -9.92 5.38 6.15
C MET A 79 -9.38 4.82 4.83
N ARG A 80 -9.64 3.54 4.54
CA ARG A 80 -9.32 2.92 3.24
C ARG A 80 -9.96 3.68 2.08
N ALA A 81 -11.25 3.98 2.17
CA ALA A 81 -11.96 4.68 1.11
C ALA A 81 -11.42 6.11 0.91
N ALA A 82 -11.01 6.80 1.98
CA ALA A 82 -10.35 8.10 1.88
C ALA A 82 -9.00 7.99 1.16
N ALA A 83 -8.15 7.03 1.56
CA ALA A 83 -6.87 6.78 0.90
C ALA A 83 -7.01 6.45 -0.59
N GLN A 84 -8.01 5.65 -0.97
CA GLN A 84 -8.30 5.35 -2.38
C GLN A 84 -8.70 6.59 -3.19
N ARG A 85 -9.50 7.48 -2.60
CA ARG A 85 -9.86 8.75 -3.26
C ARG A 85 -8.63 9.65 -3.41
N GLU A 86 -7.80 9.75 -2.38
CA GLU A 86 -6.54 10.52 -2.43
C GLU A 86 -5.60 9.98 -3.51
N ALA A 87 -5.39 8.66 -3.58
CA ALA A 87 -4.60 8.03 -4.63
C ALA A 87 -5.18 8.31 -6.03
N GLY A 88 -6.51 8.25 -6.18
CA GLY A 88 -7.19 8.58 -7.43
C GLY A 88 -6.94 10.02 -7.89
N MET A 89 -6.97 10.99 -6.96
CA MET A 89 -6.65 12.39 -7.27
C MET A 89 -5.19 12.54 -7.73
N VAL A 90 -4.25 11.87 -7.06
CA VAL A 90 -2.84 11.88 -7.48
C VAL A 90 -2.70 11.29 -8.89
N GLU A 91 -3.31 10.13 -9.16
CA GLU A 91 -3.25 9.50 -10.48
C GLU A 91 -3.84 10.39 -11.59
N GLN A 92 -4.94 11.10 -11.33
CA GLN A 92 -5.51 12.06 -12.28
C GLN A 92 -4.53 13.15 -12.69
N VAL A 93 -3.71 13.64 -11.75
CA VAL A 93 -2.70 14.67 -12.02
C VAL A 93 -1.53 14.11 -12.82
N VAL A 94 -1.05 12.90 -12.50
CA VAL A 94 0.18 12.36 -13.09
C VAL A 94 -0.03 11.53 -14.36
N ALA A 95 -1.24 11.00 -14.60
CA ALA A 95 -1.56 10.14 -15.74
C ALA A 95 -1.17 10.73 -17.11
N PRO A 96 -1.38 12.04 -17.40
CA PRO A 96 -0.94 12.64 -18.66
C PRO A 96 0.58 12.59 -18.85
N LEU A 97 1.34 12.83 -17.77
CA LEU A 97 2.80 12.85 -17.80
C LEU A 97 3.37 11.44 -18.02
N ARG A 98 2.76 10.42 -17.40
CA ARG A 98 3.17 9.01 -17.54
C ARG A 98 2.99 8.48 -18.97
N ARG A 99 1.97 8.95 -19.68
CA ARG A 99 1.67 8.55 -21.08
C ARG A 99 2.55 9.25 -22.11
N HIS A 100 3.35 10.23 -21.69
CA HIS A 100 4.19 10.99 -22.60
C HIS A 100 5.35 10.15 -23.18
N ARG A 101 5.72 10.41 -24.43
CA ARG A 101 6.77 9.65 -25.14
C ARG A 101 8.17 9.93 -24.63
N ASN A 102 8.44 11.14 -24.14
CA ASN A 102 9.75 11.53 -23.60
C ASN A 102 10.01 10.80 -22.25
N PRO A 103 11.10 10.01 -22.13
CA PRO A 103 11.50 9.37 -20.88
C PRO A 103 11.69 10.34 -19.69
N GLN A 104 12.19 11.54 -19.93
CA GLN A 104 12.37 12.55 -18.88
C GLN A 104 11.04 13.01 -18.29
N THR A 105 10.00 13.17 -19.13
CA THR A 105 8.64 13.49 -18.67
C THR A 105 8.06 12.37 -17.81
N ARG A 106 8.33 11.11 -18.14
CA ARG A 106 7.89 9.98 -17.32
C ARG A 106 8.61 9.92 -15.98
N ALA A 107 9.92 10.15 -15.97
CA ALA A 107 10.70 10.24 -14.73
C ALA A 107 10.21 11.39 -13.85
N HIS A 108 9.85 12.54 -14.46
CA HIS A 108 9.22 13.65 -13.76
C HIS A 108 7.87 13.23 -13.16
N ALA A 109 7.03 12.48 -13.88
CA ALA A 109 5.76 11.96 -13.36
C ALA A 109 5.94 11.12 -12.09
N GLU A 110 6.96 10.25 -12.05
CA GLU A 110 7.28 9.45 -10.86
C GLU A 110 7.74 10.33 -9.68
N ALA A 111 8.55 11.35 -9.95
CA ALA A 111 8.98 12.31 -8.93
C ALA A 111 7.78 13.09 -8.36
N THR A 112 6.91 13.61 -9.23
CA THR A 112 5.68 14.30 -8.85
C THR A 112 4.75 13.39 -8.05
N THR A 113 4.62 12.11 -8.43
CA THR A 113 3.82 11.13 -7.68
C THR A 113 4.30 10.99 -6.25
N ARG A 114 5.62 10.84 -6.04
CA ARG A 114 6.23 10.72 -4.69
C ARG A 114 6.04 12.00 -3.87
N GLU A 115 6.18 13.16 -4.49
CA GLU A 115 5.99 14.46 -3.84
C GLU A 115 4.52 14.65 -3.41
N LEU A 116 3.57 14.40 -4.31
CA LEU A 116 2.14 14.49 -4.00
C LEU A 116 1.74 13.52 -2.89
N ALA A 117 2.21 12.26 -2.92
CA ALA A 117 1.95 11.30 -1.86
C ALA A 117 2.46 11.80 -0.50
N THR A 118 3.68 12.36 -0.47
CA THR A 118 4.28 12.94 0.75
C THR A 118 3.45 14.10 1.29
N LEU A 119 3.00 15.00 0.42
CA LEU A 119 2.17 16.14 0.80
C LEU A 119 0.79 15.70 1.29
N SER A 120 0.16 14.72 0.65
CA SER A 120 -1.14 14.18 1.07
C SER A 120 -1.08 13.59 2.48
N VAL A 121 -0.06 12.78 2.81
CA VAL A 121 0.12 12.23 4.17
C VAL A 121 0.31 13.35 5.20
N LYS A 122 1.10 14.37 4.87
CA LYS A 122 1.31 15.53 5.77
C LYS A 122 0.01 16.31 5.99
N LEU A 123 -0.76 16.55 4.93
CA LEU A 123 -2.06 17.22 5.00
C LEU A 123 -3.04 16.41 5.85
N HIS A 124 -3.16 15.10 5.61
CA HIS A 124 -4.02 14.21 6.38
C HIS A 124 -3.69 14.28 7.88
N ALA A 125 -2.41 14.15 8.23
CA ALA A 125 -1.97 14.21 9.61
C ALA A 125 -2.25 15.59 10.25
N ALA A 126 -2.11 16.69 9.50
CA ALA A 126 -2.45 18.03 9.97
C ALA A 126 -3.96 18.18 10.23
N LEU A 127 -4.80 17.79 9.26
CA LEU A 127 -6.26 17.82 9.38
C LEU A 127 -6.75 16.95 10.54
N PHE A 128 -6.18 15.76 10.71
CA PHE A 128 -6.49 14.86 11.82
C PHE A 128 -6.18 15.49 13.18
N ARG A 129 -5.00 16.11 13.34
CA ARG A 129 -4.65 16.84 14.56
C ARG A 129 -5.58 18.03 14.82
N THR A 130 -5.95 18.78 13.78
CA THR A 130 -6.92 19.88 13.89
C THR A 130 -8.29 19.38 14.33
N ALA A 131 -8.77 18.25 13.78
CA ALA A 131 -10.06 17.68 14.17
C ALA A 131 -10.08 17.22 15.64
N LEU A 132 -8.98 16.62 16.12
CA LEU A 132 -8.83 16.23 17.53
C LEU A 132 -8.71 17.45 18.45
N GLY A 133 -7.92 18.47 18.06
CA GLY A 133 -7.74 19.69 18.85
C GLY A 133 -8.94 20.62 18.86
N ALA A 134 -9.83 20.52 17.88
CA ALA A 134 -11.07 21.29 17.80
C ALA A 134 -12.22 20.69 18.66
N HIS A 135 -12.05 19.48 19.20
CA HIS A 135 -13.00 18.84 20.11
C HIS A 135 -12.40 18.79 21.52
N PRO A 136 -12.42 19.89 22.30
CA PRO A 136 -12.20 19.80 23.72
C PRO A 136 -13.36 18.98 24.32
N TYR A 137 -13.04 17.87 24.97
CA TYR A 137 -13.93 17.29 25.97
C TYR A 137 -13.94 18.19 27.21
#